data_AF-A0A1B6K1R6-F1
#
_entry.id   AF-A0A1B6K1R6-F1
#
_cell.length_a   1.000
_cell.length_b   1.000
_cell.length_c   1.000
_cell.angle_alpha   90.00
_cell.angle_beta   90.00
_cell.angle_gamma   90.00
#
_symmetry.space_group_name_H-M   'P 1'
#
loop_
_entity.id
_entity.type
_entity.pdbx_description
1 polymer ?
#
loop_
_entity_poly.entity_id
_entity_poly.type
_entity_poly.pdbx_seq_one_letter_code
_entity_poly.pdbx_strand_id
1 'polypeptide(L)'
;MDAALDALRSHSMSLTKASITYGIPSTTLWQRAHRLGIDTPKKDGPAKSWTEDVLNVALEALRNGSISANKASKAYGIPSSTLYKIARREGIRLAAPFNAAPTTWSPEDLERALEAIRSGQTTVQRAAADFGIPSGTLYGRCKREGIELSRSNPTPWSEDAMTEALEAVRLGQMSINQAAIHYNLPYSSLYGRFKRVKYEADHPTETEEPPIPSHPNLSAPQ
;
A
#
# COMPACT_ATOMS: atom_id res chain seq x y z
N MET A 1 30.79 12.54 -5.38
CA MET A 1 29.37 12.84 -5.06
C MET A 1 28.95 14.14 -5.71
N ASP A 2 29.69 15.23 -5.49
CA ASP A 2 29.29 16.58 -5.96
C ASP A 2 29.23 16.69 -7.49
N ALA A 3 30.19 16.10 -8.20
CA ALA A 3 30.16 16.01 -9.67
C ALA A 3 28.89 15.32 -10.23
N ALA A 4 28.33 14.35 -9.50
CA ALA A 4 27.08 13.68 -9.89
C ALA A 4 25.86 14.57 -9.64
N LEU A 5 25.89 15.41 -8.60
CA LEU A 5 24.82 16.35 -8.26
C LEU A 5 24.82 17.56 -9.19
N ASP A 6 26.00 18.07 -9.57
CA ASP A 6 26.15 19.14 -10.56
C ASP A 6 25.68 18.68 -11.94
N ALA A 7 25.98 17.43 -12.31
CA ALA A 7 25.49 16.82 -13.54
C ALA A 7 23.95 16.74 -13.59
N LEU A 8 23.29 16.52 -12.44
CA LEU A 8 21.84 16.52 -12.32
C LEU A 8 21.26 17.94 -12.34
N ARG A 9 21.88 18.88 -11.60
CA ARG A 9 21.47 20.29 -11.54
C ARG A 9 21.53 20.95 -12.92
N SER A 10 22.56 20.64 -13.70
CA SER A 10 22.74 21.11 -15.08
C SER A 10 21.89 20.37 -16.11
N HIS A 11 21.07 19.38 -15.70
CA HIS A 11 20.26 18.53 -16.58
C HIS A 11 21.09 17.80 -17.68
N SER A 12 22.41 17.68 -17.48
CA SER A 12 23.32 17.05 -18.45
C SER A 12 23.08 15.55 -18.62
N MET A 13 22.56 14.89 -17.59
CA MET A 13 22.28 13.46 -17.59
C MET A 13 21.20 13.07 -16.59
N SER A 14 20.53 11.94 -16.85
CA SER A 14 19.50 11.40 -15.95
C SER A 14 20.10 10.81 -14.67
N LEU A 15 19.28 10.69 -13.63
CA LEU A 15 19.65 10.07 -12.36
C LEU A 15 20.29 8.68 -12.54
N THR A 16 19.71 7.84 -13.41
CA THR A 16 20.22 6.49 -13.69
C THR A 16 21.57 6.54 -14.39
N LYS A 17 21.77 7.48 -15.33
CA LYS A 17 23.04 7.65 -16.03
C LYS A 17 24.12 8.18 -15.08
N ALA A 18 23.80 9.19 -14.26
CA ALA A 18 24.71 9.70 -13.23
C ALA A 18 25.09 8.62 -12.19
N SER A 19 24.13 7.79 -11.78
CA SER A 19 24.37 6.66 -10.87
C SER A 19 25.41 5.69 -11.43
N ILE A 20 25.29 5.31 -12.70
CA ILE A 20 26.22 4.40 -13.38
C ILE A 20 27.58 5.08 -13.59
N THR A 21 27.59 6.30 -14.13
CA THR A 21 28.82 7.04 -14.48
C THR A 21 29.69 7.32 -13.26
N TYR A 22 29.09 7.68 -12.13
CA TYR A 22 29.82 8.05 -10.92
C TYR A 22 29.88 6.92 -9.88
N GLY A 23 29.36 5.73 -10.19
CA GLY A 23 29.39 4.57 -9.30
C GLY A 23 28.62 4.76 -7.99
N ILE A 24 27.62 5.64 -7.97
CA ILE A 24 26.83 5.95 -6.76
C ILE A 24 25.46 5.28 -6.91
N PRO A 25 24.98 4.51 -5.91
CA PRO A 25 23.64 3.93 -5.96
C PRO A 25 22.57 5.00 -6.24
N SER A 26 21.66 4.71 -7.17
CA SER A 26 20.63 5.65 -7.63
C SER A 26 19.75 6.19 -6.51
N THR A 27 19.46 5.35 -5.51
CA THR A 27 18.72 5.71 -4.30
C THR A 27 19.48 6.73 -3.43
N THR A 28 20.79 6.53 -3.25
CA THR A 28 21.66 7.44 -2.50
C THR A 28 21.80 8.78 -3.19
N LEU A 29 22.00 8.76 -4.52
CA LEU A 29 22.11 9.98 -5.31
C LEU A 29 20.80 10.79 -5.30
N TRP A 30 19.67 10.11 -5.44
CA TRP A 30 18.34 10.73 -5.39
C TRP A 30 18.05 11.36 -4.03
N GLN A 31 18.31 10.66 -2.93
CA GLN A 31 18.09 11.21 -1.57
C GLN A 31 18.89 12.50 -1.34
N ARG A 32 20.13 12.55 -1.85
CA ARG A 32 20.99 13.73 -1.71
C ARG A 32 20.55 14.87 -2.62
N ALA A 33 20.19 14.58 -3.87
CA ALA A 33 19.64 15.55 -4.81
C ALA A 33 18.34 16.19 -4.30
N HIS A 34 17.41 15.35 -3.81
CA HIS A 34 16.14 15.79 -3.24
C HIS A 34 16.34 16.69 -2.01
N ARG A 35 17.29 16.38 -1.13
CA ARG A 35 17.62 17.23 0.03
C ARG A 35 18.17 18.61 -0.37
N LEU A 36 18.82 18.69 -1.53
CA LEU A 36 19.39 19.91 -2.08
C LEU A 36 18.43 20.66 -3.02
N GLY A 37 17.17 20.22 -3.11
CA GLY A 37 16.16 20.81 -4.00
C GLY A 37 16.49 20.66 -5.49
N ILE A 38 17.36 19.71 -5.84
CA ILE A 38 17.72 19.43 -7.23
C ILE A 38 16.64 18.54 -7.81
N ASP A 39 15.92 19.05 -8.80
CA ASP A 39 14.95 18.23 -9.54
C ASP A 39 15.72 17.11 -10.24
N THR A 40 15.24 15.88 -10.05
CA THR A 40 15.76 14.72 -10.75
C THR A 40 14.65 14.28 -11.68
N PRO A 41 14.66 14.74 -12.95
CA PRO A 41 13.69 14.28 -13.92
C PRO A 41 13.72 12.76 -13.92
N LYS A 42 12.57 12.15 -13.64
CA LYS A 42 12.39 10.73 -13.95
C LYS A 42 12.71 10.58 -15.42
N LYS A 43 13.28 9.45 -15.81
CA LYS A 43 13.50 9.14 -17.22
C LYS A 43 12.16 9.28 -17.93
N ASP A 44 11.94 10.41 -18.59
CA ASP A 44 11.05 10.56 -19.73
C ASP A 44 11.73 9.77 -20.84
N GLY A 45 11.72 8.45 -20.68
CA GLY A 45 11.84 7.58 -21.83
C GLY A 45 10.72 7.99 -22.77
N PRO A 46 10.91 7.82 -24.09
CA PRO A 46 9.81 8.07 -25.03
C PRO A 46 8.57 7.43 -24.42
N ALA A 47 7.54 8.26 -24.17
CA ALA A 47 6.27 7.78 -23.65
C ALA A 47 5.97 6.57 -24.52
N LYS A 48 5.97 5.38 -23.91
CA LYS A 48 6.07 4.12 -24.65
C LYS A 48 4.77 4.04 -25.44
N SER A 49 4.76 4.59 -26.65
CA SER A 49 3.56 4.80 -27.43
C SER A 49 3.41 3.52 -28.24
N TRP A 50 2.52 2.65 -27.77
CA TRP A 50 2.09 1.50 -28.56
C TRP A 50 1.10 1.99 -29.61
N THR A 51 1.19 1.43 -30.82
CA THR A 51 0.19 1.69 -31.85
C THR A 51 -1.10 0.94 -31.54
N GLU A 52 -2.20 1.40 -32.12
CA GLU A 52 -3.51 0.75 -32.00
C GLU A 52 -3.46 -0.70 -32.51
N ASP A 53 -2.70 -0.96 -33.58
CA ASP A 53 -2.50 -2.31 -34.13
C ASP A 53 -1.86 -3.28 -33.10
N VAL A 54 -0.80 -2.82 -32.43
CA VAL A 54 -0.10 -3.63 -31.43
C VAL A 54 -0.98 -3.89 -30.20
N LEU A 55 -1.84 -2.92 -29.85
CA LEU A 55 -2.83 -3.09 -28.79
C LEU A 55 -3.89 -4.13 -29.19
N ASN A 56 -4.42 -4.08 -30.41
CA ASN A 56 -5.43 -5.02 -30.89
C ASN A 56 -4.90 -6.46 -30.91
N VAL A 57 -3.68 -6.67 -31.42
CA VAL A 57 -3.02 -7.99 -31.40
C VAL A 57 -2.80 -8.49 -29.95
N ALA A 58 -2.40 -7.59 -29.05
CA ALA A 58 -2.26 -7.93 -27.64
C ALA A 58 -3.59 -8.31 -26.98
N LEU A 59 -4.68 -7.60 -27.27
CA LEU A 59 -6.01 -7.88 -26.74
C LEU A 59 -6.60 -9.17 -27.31
N GLU A 60 -6.39 -9.46 -28.59
CA GLU A 60 -6.81 -10.73 -29.20
C GLU A 60 -6.10 -11.92 -28.54
N ALA A 61 -4.78 -11.80 -28.31
CA ALA A 61 -3.99 -12.79 -27.58
C ALA A 61 -4.39 -12.95 -26.09
N LEU A 62 -5.06 -11.94 -25.50
CA LEU A 62 -5.66 -12.05 -24.18
C LEU A 62 -7.03 -12.69 -24.24
N ARG A 63 -7.82 -12.41 -25.28
CA ARG A 63 -9.18 -12.92 -25.47
C ARG A 63 -9.22 -14.41 -25.76
N ASN A 64 -8.24 -14.91 -26.52
CA ASN A 64 -8.08 -16.33 -26.78
C ASN A 64 -7.43 -17.10 -25.61
N GLY A 65 -7.02 -16.41 -24.54
CA GLY A 65 -6.37 -17.01 -23.37
C GLY A 65 -4.98 -17.60 -23.64
N SER A 66 -4.39 -17.32 -24.81
CA SER A 66 -3.08 -17.87 -25.22
C SER A 66 -1.92 -17.34 -24.37
N ILE A 67 -2.03 -16.12 -23.87
CA ILE A 67 -1.01 -15.48 -23.03
C ILE A 67 -1.63 -14.74 -21.83
N SER A 68 -0.86 -14.58 -20.76
CA SER A 68 -1.24 -13.72 -19.63
C SER A 68 -0.96 -12.25 -19.90
N ALA A 69 -1.64 -11.35 -19.18
CA ALA A 69 -1.43 -9.90 -19.28
C ALA A 69 0.03 -9.46 -19.06
N ASN A 70 0.76 -10.16 -18.19
CA ASN A 70 2.17 -9.88 -17.94
C ASN A 70 3.08 -10.35 -19.08
N LYS A 71 2.73 -11.47 -19.73
CA LYS A 71 3.44 -11.97 -20.91
C LYS A 71 3.17 -11.07 -22.11
N ALA A 72 1.92 -10.65 -22.31
CA ALA A 72 1.49 -9.68 -23.31
C ALA A 72 2.24 -8.35 -23.16
N SER A 73 2.33 -7.85 -21.92
CA SER A 73 3.02 -6.61 -21.63
C SER A 73 4.49 -6.60 -22.04
N LYS A 74 5.20 -7.71 -21.79
CA LYS A 74 6.59 -7.88 -22.21
C LYS A 74 6.73 -8.04 -23.72
N ALA A 75 5.82 -8.79 -24.36
CA ALA A 75 5.88 -9.09 -25.79
C ALA A 75 5.56 -7.87 -26.66
N TYR A 76 4.54 -7.10 -26.28
CA TYR A 76 4.00 -6.00 -27.08
C TYR A 76 4.43 -4.61 -26.60
N GLY A 77 5.22 -4.54 -25.50
CA GLY A 77 5.73 -3.28 -24.97
C GLY A 77 4.66 -2.41 -24.28
N ILE A 78 3.44 -2.91 -24.11
CA ILE A 78 2.32 -2.23 -23.47
C ILE A 78 2.39 -2.47 -21.96
N PRO A 79 2.29 -1.46 -21.09
CA PRO A 79 2.20 -1.64 -19.64
C PRO A 79 1.05 -2.58 -19.27
N SER A 80 1.31 -3.53 -18.37
CA SER A 80 0.33 -4.52 -17.95
C SER A 80 -0.92 -3.87 -17.36
N SER A 81 -0.76 -2.80 -16.58
CA SER A 81 -1.86 -2.00 -16.04
C SER A 81 -2.76 -1.40 -17.11
N THR A 82 -2.21 -0.98 -18.25
CA THR A 82 -2.98 -0.49 -19.40
C THR A 82 -3.79 -1.62 -20.02
N LEU A 83 -3.14 -2.76 -20.30
CA LEU A 83 -3.82 -3.94 -20.85
C LEU A 83 -4.95 -4.42 -19.92
N TYR A 84 -4.74 -4.43 -18.61
CA TYR A 84 -5.79 -4.77 -17.63
C TYR A 84 -7.01 -3.85 -17.74
N LYS A 85 -6.80 -2.52 -17.79
CA LYS A 85 -7.90 -1.54 -17.87
C LYS A 85 -8.69 -1.68 -19.16
N ILE A 86 -8.00 -1.84 -20.29
CA ILE A 86 -8.62 -1.94 -21.61
C ILE A 86 -9.32 -3.29 -21.76
N ALA A 87 -8.67 -4.40 -21.41
CA ALA A 87 -9.27 -5.72 -21.44
C ALA A 87 -10.54 -5.80 -20.58
N ARG A 88 -10.55 -5.17 -19.40
CA ARG A 88 -11.76 -5.13 -18.55
C ARG A 88 -12.89 -4.30 -19.16
N ARG A 89 -12.57 -3.23 -19.89
CA ARG A 89 -13.54 -2.39 -20.63
C ARG A 89 -14.12 -3.13 -21.83
N GLU A 90 -13.28 -3.90 -22.54
CA GLU A 90 -13.63 -4.75 -23.67
C GLU A 90 -14.34 -6.06 -23.25
N GLY A 91 -14.56 -6.28 -21.95
CA GLY A 91 -15.18 -7.49 -21.42
C GLY A 91 -14.33 -8.76 -21.61
N ILE A 92 -13.02 -8.63 -21.84
CA ILE A 92 -12.11 -9.75 -22.01
C ILE A 92 -11.84 -10.41 -20.65
N ARG A 93 -12.23 -11.67 -20.52
CA ARG A 93 -11.92 -12.49 -19.34
C ARG A 93 -10.44 -12.87 -19.38
N LEU A 94 -9.63 -12.12 -18.65
CA LEU A 94 -8.20 -12.40 -18.53
C LEU A 94 -7.98 -13.80 -17.93
N ALA A 95 -7.01 -14.52 -18.51
CA ALA A 95 -6.55 -15.78 -17.94
C ALA A 95 -6.13 -15.56 -16.49
N ALA A 96 -6.53 -16.50 -15.62
CA ALA A 96 -6.13 -16.47 -14.22
C ALA A 96 -4.59 -16.38 -14.14
N PRO A 97 -4.03 -15.57 -13.22
CA PRO A 97 -2.60 -15.56 -13.01
C PRO A 97 -2.08 -16.99 -12.87
N PHE A 98 -0.88 -17.29 -13.37
CA PHE A 98 -0.28 -18.63 -13.26
C PHE A 98 -0.17 -19.12 -11.79
N ASN A 99 -0.22 -18.19 -10.82
CA ASN A 99 -0.23 -18.47 -9.38
C ASN A 99 -1.62 -18.44 -8.74
N ALA A 100 -2.70 -18.28 -9.51
CA ALA A 100 -4.04 -18.50 -9.03
C ALA A 100 -4.29 -20.01 -8.99
N ALA A 101 -3.59 -20.68 -8.06
CA ALA A 101 -4.12 -21.93 -7.55
C ALA A 101 -5.60 -21.66 -7.19
N PRO A 102 -6.53 -22.56 -7.56
CA PRO A 102 -7.91 -22.45 -7.12
C PRO A 102 -7.89 -22.20 -5.62
N THR A 103 -8.56 -21.13 -5.19
CA THR A 103 -8.61 -20.81 -3.79
C THR A 103 -9.26 -22.00 -3.09
N THR A 104 -8.56 -22.63 -2.16
CA THR A 104 -9.00 -23.88 -1.52
C THR A 104 -10.17 -23.68 -0.55
N TRP A 105 -10.46 -22.42 -0.23
CA TRP A 105 -11.45 -22.00 0.75
C TRP A 105 -12.66 -21.35 0.06
N SER A 106 -13.86 -21.64 0.55
CA SER A 106 -15.08 -21.03 0.03
C SER A 106 -15.30 -19.60 0.58
N PRO A 107 -16.12 -18.77 -0.08
CA PRO A 107 -16.56 -17.50 0.50
C PRO A 107 -17.18 -17.66 1.89
N GLU A 108 -17.91 -18.75 2.12
CA GLU A 108 -18.53 -19.09 3.39
C GLU A 108 -17.49 -19.42 4.48
N ASP A 109 -16.40 -20.12 4.11
CA ASP A 109 -15.27 -20.35 5.02
C ASP A 109 -14.61 -19.05 5.45
N LEU A 110 -14.48 -18.10 4.51
CA LEU A 110 -13.91 -16.79 4.80
C LEU A 110 -14.77 -16.00 5.78
N GLU A 111 -16.09 -15.97 5.59
CA GLU A 111 -17.00 -15.26 6.49
C GLU A 111 -16.99 -15.87 7.90
N ARG A 112 -17.04 -17.21 8.00
CA ARG A 112 -16.93 -17.91 9.30
C ARG A 112 -15.60 -17.64 9.99
N ALA A 113 -14.49 -17.62 9.24
CA ALA A 113 -13.17 -17.29 9.78
C ALA A 113 -13.13 -15.86 10.33
N LEU A 114 -13.70 -14.90 9.60
CA LEU A 114 -13.73 -13.49 10.00
C LEU A 114 -14.62 -13.27 11.23
N GLU A 115 -15.78 -13.92 11.31
CA GLU A 115 -16.66 -13.85 12.47
C GLU A 115 -16.01 -14.47 13.73
N ALA A 116 -15.33 -15.60 13.58
CA ALA A 116 -14.59 -16.23 14.66
C ALA A 116 -13.42 -15.35 15.17
N ILE A 117 -12.76 -14.62 14.28
CA ILE A 117 -11.71 -13.65 14.65
C ILE A 117 -12.34 -12.42 15.31
N ARG A 118 -13.44 -11.89 14.76
CA ARG A 118 -14.14 -10.70 15.27
C ARG A 118 -14.71 -10.90 16.67
N SER A 119 -15.25 -12.08 16.94
CA SER A 119 -15.74 -12.48 18.26
C SER A 119 -14.62 -12.82 19.25
N GLY A 120 -13.35 -12.78 18.83
CA GLY A 120 -12.21 -13.12 19.68
C GLY A 120 -12.09 -14.60 20.04
N GLN A 121 -12.90 -15.47 19.43
CA GLN A 121 -12.90 -16.92 19.67
C GLN A 121 -11.61 -17.58 19.19
N THR A 122 -10.99 -17.04 18.13
CA THR A 122 -9.78 -17.60 17.53
C THR A 122 -8.82 -16.51 17.07
N THR A 123 -7.54 -16.87 16.90
CA THR A 123 -6.52 -15.98 16.32
C THR A 123 -6.48 -16.13 14.80
N VAL A 124 -5.92 -15.14 14.10
CA VAL A 124 -5.74 -15.19 12.63
C VAL A 124 -4.98 -16.43 12.19
N GLN A 125 -3.93 -16.81 12.92
CA GLN A 125 -3.13 -18.01 12.64
C GLN A 125 -3.96 -19.29 12.79
N ARG A 126 -4.80 -19.36 13.82
CA ARG A 126 -5.59 -20.55 14.09
C ARG A 126 -6.77 -20.66 13.11
N ALA A 127 -7.46 -19.57 12.83
CA ALA A 127 -8.44 -19.49 11.74
C ALA A 127 -7.84 -19.87 10.38
N ALA A 128 -6.60 -19.47 10.10
CA ALA A 128 -5.95 -19.84 8.85
C ALA A 128 -5.79 -21.36 8.69
N ALA A 129 -5.45 -22.06 9.78
CA ALA A 129 -5.33 -23.50 9.78
C ALA A 129 -6.71 -24.18 9.73
N ASP A 130 -7.67 -23.71 10.52
CA ASP A 130 -8.99 -24.34 10.68
C ASP A 130 -9.85 -24.20 9.42
N PHE A 131 -9.79 -23.05 8.75
CA PHE A 131 -10.60 -22.76 7.55
C PHE A 131 -9.81 -22.93 6.24
N GLY A 132 -8.53 -23.34 6.31
CA GLY A 132 -7.69 -23.54 5.11
C GLY A 132 -7.43 -22.26 4.31
N ILE A 133 -7.50 -21.09 4.96
CA ILE A 133 -7.32 -19.78 4.34
C ILE A 133 -5.89 -19.29 4.66
N PRO A 134 -5.10 -18.88 3.66
CA PRO A 134 -3.79 -18.29 3.93
C PRO A 134 -3.88 -17.12 4.91
N SER A 135 -3.05 -17.13 5.96
CA SER A 135 -3.07 -16.11 7.03
C SER A 135 -2.94 -14.68 6.50
N GLY A 136 -2.13 -14.47 5.46
CA GLY A 136 -2.00 -13.17 4.79
C GLY A 136 -3.31 -12.66 4.17
N THR A 137 -4.16 -13.57 3.67
CA THR A 137 -5.50 -13.24 3.17
C THR A 137 -6.38 -12.78 4.31
N LEU A 138 -6.40 -13.50 5.44
CA LEU A 138 -7.18 -13.13 6.62
C LEU A 138 -6.71 -11.79 7.21
N TYR A 139 -5.40 -11.58 7.40
CA TYR A 139 -4.85 -10.29 7.83
C TYR A 139 -5.32 -9.12 6.95
N GLY A 140 -5.24 -9.29 5.63
CA GLY A 140 -5.67 -8.27 4.67
C GLY A 140 -7.19 -8.04 4.65
N ARG A 141 -8.00 -9.05 5.03
CA ARG A 141 -9.46 -8.97 5.14
C ARG A 141 -9.89 -8.32 6.45
N CYS A 142 -9.36 -8.77 7.59
CA CYS A 142 -9.58 -8.15 8.89
C CYS A 142 -9.24 -6.66 8.87
N LYS A 143 -8.12 -6.26 8.24
CA LYS A 143 -7.77 -4.84 8.08
C LYS A 143 -8.79 -4.03 7.28
N ARG A 144 -9.37 -4.60 6.21
CA ARG A 144 -10.37 -3.92 5.38
C ARG A 144 -11.75 -3.83 6.04
N GLU A 145 -12.07 -4.81 6.87
CA GLU A 145 -13.32 -4.86 7.62
C GLU A 145 -13.24 -4.17 8.99
N GLY A 146 -12.10 -3.57 9.33
CA GLY A 146 -11.91 -2.91 10.62
C GLY A 146 -11.94 -3.86 11.82
N ILE A 147 -11.71 -5.16 11.61
CA ILE A 147 -11.66 -6.15 12.69
C ILE A 147 -10.38 -5.93 13.49
N GLU A 148 -10.53 -5.56 14.75
CA GLU A 148 -9.40 -5.44 15.67
C GLU A 148 -8.79 -6.81 15.95
N LEU A 149 -7.59 -7.01 15.43
CA LEU A 149 -6.84 -8.23 15.69
C LEU A 149 -6.22 -8.13 17.08
N SER A 150 -6.69 -8.97 18.00
CA SER A 150 -6.03 -9.15 19.29
C SER A 150 -4.57 -9.50 19.03
N ARG A 151 -3.65 -8.64 19.46
CA ARG A 151 -2.23 -8.95 19.49
C ARG A 151 -2.09 -10.01 20.56
N SER A 152 -2.13 -11.28 20.18
CA SER A 152 -2.06 -12.44 21.06
C SER A 152 -0.73 -12.58 21.83
N ASN A 153 0.09 -11.54 21.83
CA ASN A 153 1.17 -11.38 22.78
C ASN A 153 0.87 -10.11 23.59
N PRO A 154 0.59 -10.19 24.90
CA PRO A 154 0.61 -9.02 25.76
C PRO A 154 1.92 -8.32 25.49
N THR A 155 1.85 -7.10 24.95
CA THR A 155 3.05 -6.30 24.80
C THR A 155 3.63 -6.15 26.21
N PRO A 156 4.94 -6.36 26.43
CA PRO A 156 5.55 -6.23 27.77
C PRO A 156 5.40 -4.85 28.42
N TRP A 157 4.75 -3.93 27.72
CA TRP A 157 4.54 -2.53 28.05
C TRP A 157 3.05 -2.22 28.00
N SER A 158 2.61 -1.38 28.94
CA SER A 158 1.23 -0.89 29.00
C SER A 158 0.95 0.14 27.89
N GLU A 159 -0.31 0.25 27.49
CA GLU A 159 -0.74 1.31 26.58
C GLU A 159 -0.55 2.71 27.20
N ASP A 160 -0.62 2.82 28.52
CA ASP A 160 -0.33 4.06 29.25
C ASP A 160 1.12 4.50 29.07
N ALA A 161 2.08 3.57 29.24
CA ALA A 161 3.51 3.85 29.04
C ALA A 161 3.81 4.27 27.59
N MET A 162 3.10 3.69 26.62
CA MET A 162 3.20 4.09 25.21
C MET A 162 2.65 5.50 24.97
N THR A 163 1.54 5.86 25.62
CA THR A 163 0.90 7.18 25.48
C THR A 163 1.77 8.27 26.09
N GLU A 164 2.28 8.05 27.30
CA GLU A 164 3.22 8.96 27.96
C GLU A 164 4.51 9.14 27.16
N ALA A 165 5.07 8.07 26.59
CA ALA A 165 6.24 8.15 25.74
C ALA A 165 5.99 8.97 24.47
N LEU A 166 4.82 8.81 23.84
CA LEU A 166 4.44 9.61 22.66
C LEU A 166 4.27 11.09 23.02
N GLU A 167 3.67 11.38 24.17
CA GLU A 167 3.49 12.75 24.65
C GLU A 167 4.82 13.41 24.99
N ALA A 168 5.71 12.74 25.72
CA ALA A 168 7.04 13.26 26.05
C ALA A 168 7.86 13.59 24.79
N VAL A 169 7.75 12.76 23.75
CA VAL A 169 8.39 13.03 22.45
C VAL A 169 7.71 14.19 21.72
N ARG A 170 6.37 14.27 21.75
CA ARG A 170 5.59 15.36 21.12
C ARG A 170 5.88 16.73 21.75
N LEU A 171 6.00 16.76 23.09
CA LEU A 171 6.35 17.96 23.87
C LEU A 171 7.85 18.32 23.75
N GLY A 172 8.65 17.51 23.07
CA GLY A 172 10.09 17.74 22.90
C GLY A 172 10.91 17.55 24.17
N GLN A 173 10.34 16.90 25.20
CA GLN A 173 11.04 16.63 26.46
C GLN A 173 12.19 15.63 26.27
N MET A 174 12.03 14.70 25.33
CA MET A 174 13.07 13.73 24.99
C MET A 174 12.93 13.25 23.53
N SER A 175 14.04 12.77 22.97
CA SER A 175 14.04 12.13 21.65
C SER A 175 13.31 10.80 21.67
N ILE A 176 12.83 10.34 20.51
CA ILE A 176 12.13 9.06 20.40
C ILE A 176 12.97 7.85 20.83
N ASN A 177 14.29 7.93 20.67
CA ASN A 177 15.21 6.91 21.17
C ASN A 177 15.30 6.94 22.70
N GLN A 178 15.36 8.13 23.30
CA GLN A 178 15.37 8.29 24.75
C GLN A 178 14.04 7.83 25.37
N ALA A 179 12.90 8.15 24.76
CA ALA A 179 11.60 7.68 25.22
C ALA A 179 11.47 6.15 25.14
N ALA A 180 11.96 5.52 24.06
CA ALA A 180 11.96 4.06 23.96
C ALA A 180 12.74 3.40 25.11
N ILE A 181 13.87 3.98 25.50
CA ILE A 181 14.68 3.48 26.62
C ILE A 181 13.99 3.77 27.97
N HIS A 182 13.54 5.01 28.18
CA HIS A 182 12.96 5.47 29.45
C HIS A 182 11.69 4.70 29.82
N TYR A 183 10.82 4.45 28.86
CA TYR A 183 9.54 3.76 29.06
C TYR A 183 9.64 2.25 28.78
N ASN A 184 10.85 1.73 28.54
CA ASN A 184 11.10 0.31 28.22
C ASN A 184 10.23 -0.20 27.05
N LEU A 185 10.12 0.61 26.00
CA LEU A 185 9.31 0.34 24.82
C LEU A 185 10.18 -0.12 23.64
N PRO A 186 9.71 -1.07 22.82
CA PRO A 186 10.33 -1.36 21.54
C PRO A 186 10.33 -0.12 20.65
N TYR A 187 11.52 0.33 20.26
CA TYR A 187 11.71 1.53 19.44
C TYR A 187 10.83 1.54 18.19
N SER A 188 10.76 0.41 17.46
CA SER A 188 9.97 0.29 16.23
C SER A 188 8.47 0.49 16.45
N SER A 189 7.94 0.04 17.59
CA SER A 189 6.54 0.22 17.98
C SER A 189 6.23 1.68 18.29
N LEU A 190 7.08 2.33 19.09
CA LEU A 190 6.95 3.75 19.44
C LEU A 190 7.08 4.64 18.18
N TYR A 191 8.10 4.40 17.35
CA TYR A 191 8.31 5.09 16.09
C TYR A 191 7.15 4.94 15.12
N GLY A 192 6.63 3.71 14.96
CA GLY A 192 5.48 3.44 14.10
C GLY A 192 4.24 4.22 14.50
N ARG A 193 3.94 4.31 15.81
CA ARG A 193 2.80 5.08 16.33
C ARG A 193 3.03 6.58 16.20
N PHE A 194 4.20 7.09 16.60
CA PHE A 194 4.54 8.51 16.48
C PHE A 194 4.42 9.02 15.04
N LYS A 195 4.90 8.23 14.07
CA LYS A 195 4.80 8.57 12.64
C LYS A 195 3.35 8.60 12.13
N ARG A 196 2.47 7.71 12.59
CA ARG A 196 1.04 7.72 12.21
C ARG A 196 0.33 8.94 12.76
N VAL A 197 0.52 9.23 14.05
CA VAL A 197 -0.05 10.42 14.71
C VAL A 197 0.39 11.70 13.99
N LYS A 198 1.67 11.82 13.63
CA LYS A 198 2.16 12.96 12.84
C LYS A 198 1.52 13.04 11.45
N TYR A 199 1.38 11.90 10.77
CA TYR A 199 0.78 11.85 9.43
C TYR A 199 -0.71 12.22 9.45
N GLU A 200 -1.46 11.74 10.45
CA GLU A 200 -2.88 12.07 10.67
C GLU A 200 -3.07 13.54 11.07
N ALA A 201 -2.17 14.11 11.88
CA ALA A 201 -2.18 15.53 12.21
C ALA A 201 -1.92 16.42 10.98
N ASP A 202 -1.04 15.97 10.06
CA ASP A 202 -0.75 16.68 8.81
C ASP A 202 -1.84 16.45 7.73
N HIS A 203 -2.68 15.41 7.87
CA HIS A 203 -3.74 15.04 6.92
C HIS A 203 -5.03 14.63 7.67
N PRO A 204 -5.74 15.58 8.28
CA PRO A 204 -6.99 15.28 8.96
C PRO A 204 -7.98 14.71 7.95
N THR A 205 -8.49 13.50 8.21
CA THR A 205 -9.60 12.93 7.46
C THR A 205 -10.86 13.73 7.77
N GLU A 206 -11.31 14.55 6.83
CA GLU A 206 -12.64 15.18 6.86
C GLU A 206 -13.70 14.09 7.04
N THR A 207 -14.12 13.91 8.29
CA THR A 207 -15.27 13.10 8.68
C THR A 207 -16.17 13.99 9.52
N GLU A 208 -16.57 15.12 8.94
CA GLU A 208 -17.78 15.83 9.36
C GLU A 208 -18.84 15.53 8.31
N GLU A 209 -19.71 14.55 8.58
CA GLU A 209 -21.02 14.51 7.94
C GLU A 209 -21.82 15.72 8.45
N PRO A 210 -22.30 16.62 7.58
CA PRO A 210 -23.18 17.70 8.01
C PRO A 210 -24.50 17.11 8.52
N PRO A 211 -25.12 17.70 9.57
CA PRO A 211 -26.36 17.20 10.14
C PRO A 211 -27.47 17.22 9.09
N ILE A 212 -28.10 16.06 8.91
CA ILE A 212 -29.21 15.83 7.99
C ILE A 212 -30.36 16.78 8.36
N PRO A 213 -30.89 17.59 7.43
CA PRO A 213 -32.03 18.46 7.73
C PRO A 213 -33.27 17.60 8.01
N SER A 214 -33.89 17.86 9.16
CA SER A 214 -35.16 17.26 9.58
C SER A 214 -36.28 17.68 8.63
N HIS A 215 -36.75 16.74 7.81
CA HIS A 215 -37.95 16.93 6.98
C HIS A 215 -39.21 16.98 7.86
N PRO A 216 -40.14 17.93 7.64
CA PRO A 216 -41.39 17.99 8.36
C PRO A 216 -42.35 16.90 7.86
N ASN A 217 -43.02 16.28 8.83
CA ASN A 217 -44.04 15.26 8.71
C ASN A 217 -45.23 15.75 7.85
N LEU A 218 -45.45 15.13 6.69
CA LEU A 218 -46.65 15.33 5.89
C LEU A 218 -47.72 14.34 6.34
N SER A 219 -48.61 14.84 7.20
CA SER A 219 -49.91 14.21 7.47
C SER A 219 -50.70 14.05 6.16
N ALA A 220 -51.13 12.82 5.89
CA ALA A 220 -52.15 12.53 4.90
C ALA A 220 -53.51 13.11 5.32
N PRO A 221 -54.36 13.55 4.37
CA PRO A 221 -55.79 13.50 4.54
C PRO A 221 -56.39 12.34 3.72
N GLN A 222 -57.54 11.87 4.21
CA GLN A 222 -58.39 10.83 3.63
C GLN A 222 -58.90 11.17 2.22
#